data_AF-Q9S027-F1
#
_entry.id   AF-Q9S027-F1
#
_cell.length_a   1.000
_cell.length_b   1.000
_cell.length_c   1.000
_cell.angle_alpha   90.00
_cell.angle_beta   90.00
_cell.angle_gamma   90.00
#
_symmetry.space_group_name_H-M   'P 1'
#
loop_
_entity.id
_entity.type
_entity.pdbx_description
1 polymer ?
#
loop_
_entity_poly.entity_id
_entity_poly.type
_entity_poly.pdbx_seq_one_letter_code
_entity_poly.pdbx_strand_id
1 'polypeptide(L)'
;MLISFVKESLPMHKIKTTNNNPRNCYNKVQYKLIVLISTICYLNKTHKKYTQKTILYYFNENLRKNGQTISTLRTMQKYIYRLQKEIKVTTNYYQHMGVNSGTEIYYKLNYPKKDCYHKINQHFKEKKETRFQNRVTNYFNKNSDSKMGSVQCESCNSNKNNIKEERKINEIEKYQVINYFNKCNFSCKEILSILLNLNVDKDTMIKIIKTIKRTDIKAKNKNIYFPKSCSKEKQEKLKKILCNTQKELEKSGYNSEQLETNFQKIYENYKYKPHFIIENHKYSDLSYIKRKLEKSIERKKENSKQDYKNLRTNIFNILIEQLKKETNIEILKPIIKEYLNNQKKIEYKKVFRIYYSELLEIINGKHYSNLKKFRKKSVG
;
A
#
# COMPACT_ATOMS: atom_id res chain seq x y z
N MET A 1 19.50 40.24 -6.66
CA MET A 1 18.34 41.15 -6.54
C MET A 1 17.12 40.48 -7.18
N LEU A 2 16.11 40.24 -6.35
CA LEU A 2 14.84 39.60 -6.67
C LEU A 2 13.99 40.49 -7.58
N ILE A 3 13.50 39.97 -8.70
CA ILE A 3 12.36 40.56 -9.40
C ILE A 3 11.31 39.47 -9.67
N SER A 4 10.22 39.58 -8.91
CA SER A 4 8.94 38.94 -9.08
C SER A 4 8.28 39.35 -10.40
N PHE A 5 8.06 38.44 -11.35
CA PHE A 5 7.20 38.75 -12.52
C PHE A 5 6.40 37.53 -13.00
N VAL A 6 5.35 37.21 -12.24
CA VAL A 6 4.12 36.62 -12.79
C VAL A 6 2.94 37.43 -12.25
N LYS A 7 2.82 38.68 -12.70
CA LYS A 7 1.61 39.50 -12.49
C LYS A 7 1.10 40.24 -13.73
N GLU A 8 1.71 40.02 -14.90
CA GLU A 8 1.19 40.53 -16.18
C GLU A 8 0.84 39.39 -17.15
N SER A 9 -0.03 38.52 -16.68
CA SER A 9 -0.98 37.84 -17.56
C SER A 9 -2.28 38.62 -17.42
N LEU A 10 -2.91 39.00 -18.54
CA LEU A 10 -4.21 39.70 -18.59
C LEU A 10 -5.19 39.22 -17.50
N PRO A 11 -6.02 40.11 -16.92
CA PRO A 11 -6.93 39.74 -15.85
C PRO A 11 -7.99 38.80 -16.40
N MET A 12 -7.86 37.50 -16.13
CA MET A 12 -9.03 36.64 -16.13
C MET A 12 -9.83 37.04 -14.89
N HIS A 13 -10.97 37.69 -15.11
CA HIS A 13 -11.92 38.09 -14.08
C HIS A 13 -11.95 37.09 -12.93
N LYS A 14 -11.47 37.51 -11.75
CA LYS A 14 -11.87 36.89 -10.49
C LYS A 14 -13.32 37.27 -10.25
N ILE A 15 -14.24 36.49 -10.81
CA ILE A 15 -15.63 36.48 -10.37
C ILE A 15 -15.61 35.95 -8.93
N LYS A 16 -16.20 36.73 -8.02
CA LYS A 16 -16.33 36.41 -6.61
C LYS A 16 -16.97 35.03 -6.43
N THR A 17 -16.44 34.35 -5.42
CA THR A 17 -16.73 32.98 -4.98
C THR A 17 -18.22 32.67 -4.81
N THR A 18 -18.69 31.70 -5.59
CA THR A 18 -19.62 30.66 -5.14
C THR A 18 -18.96 29.31 -5.43
N ASN A 19 -18.86 28.44 -4.43
CA ASN A 19 -18.17 27.15 -4.43
C ASN A 19 -18.73 26.14 -5.46
N ASN A 20 -18.43 26.39 -6.72
CA ASN A 20 -18.44 25.42 -7.81
C ASN A 20 -17.26 25.82 -8.70
N ASN A 21 -16.04 25.34 -8.39
CA ASN A 21 -14.93 25.49 -9.33
C ASN A 21 -15.36 24.83 -10.64
N PRO A 22 -15.62 25.59 -11.73
CA PRO A 22 -15.70 24.94 -13.02
C PRO A 22 -14.31 24.35 -13.20
N ARG A 23 -14.22 23.02 -13.37
CA ARG A 23 -12.98 22.41 -13.84
C ARG A 23 -12.70 23.07 -15.17
N ASN A 24 -11.88 24.10 -15.16
CA ASN A 24 -11.40 24.76 -16.35
C ASN A 24 -10.64 23.69 -17.13
N CYS A 25 -11.31 23.08 -18.10
CA CYS A 25 -10.74 22.05 -18.96
C CYS A 25 -9.85 22.73 -20.00
N TYR A 26 -8.85 23.47 -19.54
CA TYR A 26 -7.87 24.08 -20.44
C TYR A 26 -7.14 22.96 -21.16
N ASN A 27 -7.00 23.11 -22.47
CA ASN A 27 -6.28 22.14 -23.27
C ASN A 27 -4.82 22.13 -22.79
N LYS A 28 -4.38 21.01 -22.20
CA LYS A 28 -3.02 20.86 -21.63
C LYS A 28 -1.93 21.29 -22.60
N VAL A 29 -2.12 21.07 -23.90
CA VAL A 29 -1.15 21.44 -24.92
C VAL A 29 -1.16 22.94 -25.20
N GLN A 30 -2.35 23.55 -25.28
CA GLN A 30 -2.50 25.00 -25.49
C GLN A 30 -1.75 25.79 -24.41
N TYR A 31 -1.91 25.41 -23.14
CA TYR A 31 -1.21 26.07 -22.04
C TYR A 31 0.32 25.92 -22.16
N LYS A 32 0.81 24.70 -22.48
CA LYS A 32 2.24 24.46 -22.68
C LYS A 32 2.82 25.32 -23.82
N LEU A 33 2.05 25.59 -24.88
CA LEU A 33 2.45 26.48 -25.96
C LEU A 33 2.54 27.95 -25.50
N ILE A 34 1.60 28.41 -24.68
CA ILE A 34 1.61 29.78 -24.10
C ILE A 34 2.84 29.97 -23.20
N VAL A 35 3.12 28.99 -22.33
CA VAL A 35 4.32 29.03 -21.48
C VAL A 35 5.58 29.04 -22.33
N LEU A 36 5.64 28.24 -23.40
CA LEU A 36 6.79 28.20 -24.29
C LEU A 36 7.04 29.54 -25.01
N ILE A 37 6.00 30.21 -25.51
CA ILE A 37 6.12 31.57 -26.08
C ILE A 37 6.67 32.56 -25.04
N SER A 38 6.19 32.45 -23.79
CA SER A 38 6.66 33.30 -22.69
C SER A 38 8.15 33.08 -22.41
N THR A 39 8.57 31.81 -22.38
CA THR A 39 9.97 31.42 -22.22
C THR A 39 10.84 31.94 -23.36
N ILE A 40 10.43 31.76 -24.62
CA ILE A 40 11.17 32.27 -25.78
C ILE A 40 11.28 33.81 -25.74
N CYS A 41 10.19 34.50 -25.43
CA CYS A 41 10.19 35.96 -25.29
C CYS A 41 11.18 36.46 -24.24
N TYR A 42 11.25 35.76 -23.10
CA TYR A 42 12.20 36.06 -22.04
C TYR A 42 13.64 35.84 -22.50
N LEU A 43 13.94 34.66 -23.07
CA LEU A 43 15.29 34.32 -23.51
C LEU A 43 15.81 35.27 -24.58
N ASN A 44 14.95 35.71 -25.51
CA ASN A 44 15.30 36.70 -26.53
C ASN A 44 15.68 38.06 -25.93
N LYS A 45 15.19 38.40 -24.73
CA LYS A 45 15.54 39.65 -24.03
C LYS A 45 16.79 39.50 -23.16
N THR A 46 16.98 38.34 -22.54
CA THR A 46 18.02 38.15 -21.53
C THR A 46 19.30 37.52 -22.04
N HIS A 47 19.26 36.81 -23.16
CA HIS A 47 20.40 36.05 -23.68
C HIS A 47 20.68 36.43 -25.13
N LYS A 48 21.93 36.79 -25.42
CA LYS A 48 22.39 37.06 -26.79
C LYS A 48 22.38 35.78 -27.64
N LYS A 49 22.68 34.62 -27.03
CA LYS A 49 22.64 33.29 -27.64
C LYS A 49 22.12 32.26 -26.62
N TYR A 50 21.38 31.26 -27.08
CA TYR A 50 20.89 30.17 -26.23
C TYR A 50 20.78 28.85 -27.01
N THR A 51 20.78 27.73 -26.29
CA THR A 51 20.65 26.39 -26.89
C THR A 51 19.25 25.81 -26.63
N GLN A 52 18.90 24.71 -27.31
CA GLN A 52 17.66 23.97 -26.98
C GLN A 52 17.64 23.47 -25.53
N LYS A 53 18.80 23.12 -24.95
CA LYS A 53 18.90 22.74 -23.53
C LYS A 53 18.57 23.93 -22.63
N THR A 54 19.03 25.14 -22.98
CA THR A 54 18.70 26.39 -22.29
C THR A 54 17.19 26.63 -22.31
N ILE A 55 16.54 26.52 -23.48
CA ILE A 55 15.09 26.69 -23.59
C ILE A 55 14.35 25.65 -22.74
N LEU A 56 14.77 24.39 -22.81
CA LEU A 56 14.14 23.30 -22.07
C LEU A 56 14.21 23.52 -20.56
N TYR A 57 15.36 23.98 -20.06
CA TYR A 57 15.56 24.30 -18.65
C TYR A 57 14.55 25.35 -18.16
N TYR A 58 14.52 26.52 -18.81
CA TYR A 58 13.61 27.60 -18.41
C TYR A 58 12.13 27.24 -18.64
N PHE A 59 11.84 26.50 -19.71
CA PHE A 59 10.49 26.02 -19.98
C PHE A 59 10.00 25.09 -18.87
N ASN A 60 10.80 24.11 -18.44
CA ASN A 60 10.45 23.19 -17.37
C ASN A 60 10.34 23.86 -16.00
N GLU A 61 11.20 24.84 -15.71
CA GLU A 61 11.08 25.67 -14.50
C GLU A 61 9.74 26.41 -14.46
N ASN A 62 9.35 27.03 -15.58
CA ASN A 62 8.06 27.72 -15.69
C ASN A 62 6.87 26.76 -15.62
N LEU A 63 6.99 25.53 -16.13
CA LEU A 63 5.96 24.50 -15.99
C LEU A 63 5.81 24.05 -14.52
N ARG A 64 6.94 23.84 -13.82
CA ARG A 64 6.96 23.43 -12.40
C ARG A 64 6.31 24.48 -11.50
N LYS A 65 6.66 25.76 -11.69
CA LYS A 65 6.04 26.89 -10.97
C LYS A 65 4.52 26.97 -11.16
N ASN A 66 4.03 26.53 -12.32
CA ASN A 66 2.62 26.50 -12.66
C ASN A 66 1.92 25.16 -12.33
N GLY A 67 2.57 24.26 -11.57
CA GLY A 67 2.01 22.96 -11.19
C GLY A 67 1.81 21.99 -12.36
N GLN A 68 2.54 22.16 -13.46
CA GLN A 68 2.47 21.29 -14.64
C GLN A 68 3.61 20.28 -14.71
N THR A 69 3.34 19.16 -15.39
CA THR A 69 4.37 18.16 -15.67
C THR A 69 5.43 18.72 -16.61
N ILE A 70 6.70 18.50 -16.24
CA ILE A 70 7.86 18.83 -17.06
C ILE A 70 7.78 18.13 -18.43
N SER A 71 8.46 18.73 -19.40
CA SER A 71 8.53 18.26 -20.77
C SER A 71 9.92 17.68 -21.06
N THR A 72 9.97 16.72 -21.98
CA THR A 72 11.24 16.24 -22.57
C THR A 72 11.67 17.14 -23.74
N LEU A 73 12.95 17.05 -24.14
CA LEU A 73 13.50 17.78 -25.28
C LEU A 73 12.69 17.52 -26.56
N ARG A 74 12.43 16.26 -26.89
CA ARG A 74 11.66 15.84 -28.08
C ARG A 74 10.24 16.42 -28.07
N THR A 75 9.62 16.51 -26.89
CA THR A 75 8.27 17.08 -26.75
C THR A 75 8.28 18.60 -26.92
N MET A 76 9.29 19.29 -26.36
CA MET A 76 9.47 20.73 -26.56
C MET A 76 9.72 21.06 -28.03
N GLN A 77 10.54 20.28 -28.74
CA GLN A 77 10.76 20.43 -30.19
C GLN A 77 9.46 20.29 -30.99
N LYS A 78 8.59 19.32 -30.63
CA LYS A 78 7.25 19.20 -31.24
C LYS A 78 6.43 20.47 -31.01
N TYR A 79 6.47 21.05 -29.82
CA TYR A 79 5.77 22.30 -29.54
C TYR A 79 6.28 23.48 -30.38
N ILE A 80 7.61 23.61 -30.51
CA ILE A 80 8.24 24.61 -31.38
C ILE A 80 7.81 24.42 -32.85
N TYR A 81 7.78 23.18 -33.34
CA TYR A 81 7.28 22.87 -34.68
C TYR A 81 5.83 23.32 -34.88
N ARG A 82 4.96 23.07 -33.90
CA ARG A 82 3.55 23.50 -33.97
C ARG A 82 3.42 25.03 -33.96
N LEU A 83 4.22 25.73 -33.16
CA LEU A 83 4.23 27.20 -33.15
C LEU A 83 4.66 27.78 -34.49
N GLN A 84 5.60 27.13 -35.19
CA GLN A 84 6.10 27.58 -36.48
C GLN A 84 5.17 27.19 -37.65
N LYS A 85 4.75 25.93 -37.74
CA LYS A 85 4.05 25.39 -38.92
C LYS A 85 2.53 25.47 -38.81
N GLU A 86 1.96 25.11 -37.67
CA GLU A 86 0.50 25.11 -37.48
C GLU A 86 -0.02 26.52 -37.15
N ILE A 87 0.59 27.18 -36.15
CA ILE A 87 0.07 28.45 -35.59
C ILE A 87 0.77 29.67 -36.24
N LYS A 88 1.97 29.49 -36.81
CA LYS A 88 2.75 30.51 -37.53
C LYS A 88 3.07 31.76 -36.70
N VAL A 89 3.28 31.60 -35.39
CA VAL A 89 3.60 32.69 -34.45
C VAL A 89 5.10 32.84 -34.21
N THR A 90 5.91 31.86 -34.62
CA THR A 90 7.38 31.91 -34.52
C THR A 90 8.04 31.62 -35.85
N THR A 91 9.19 32.25 -36.08
CA THR A 91 10.12 31.92 -37.16
C THR A 91 11.42 31.45 -36.54
N ASN A 92 11.91 30.29 -36.97
CA ASN A 92 13.04 29.62 -36.35
C ASN A 92 14.24 29.75 -37.28
N TYR A 93 15.30 30.39 -36.80
CA TYR A 93 16.61 30.36 -37.42
C TYR A 93 17.42 29.21 -36.83
N TYR A 94 18.05 28.44 -37.70
CA TYR A 94 18.78 27.24 -37.35
C TYR A 94 19.96 27.08 -38.31
N GLN A 95 21.17 27.21 -37.79
CA GLN A 95 22.40 27.04 -38.56
C GLN A 95 23.31 26.00 -37.89
N HIS A 96 23.62 24.94 -38.62
CA HIS A 96 24.64 23.99 -38.22
C HIS A 96 26.02 24.60 -38.45
N MET A 97 26.82 24.75 -37.38
CA MET A 97 28.13 25.42 -37.42
C MET A 97 29.30 24.43 -37.60
N GLY A 98 29.02 23.16 -37.88
CA GLY A 98 30.00 22.09 -38.01
C GLY A 98 30.09 21.17 -36.78
N VAL A 99 30.85 20.08 -36.91
CA VAL A 99 30.93 18.98 -35.92
C VAL A 99 31.39 19.47 -34.54
N ASN A 100 32.29 20.46 -34.50
CA ASN A 100 32.91 20.95 -33.26
C ASN A 100 32.26 22.22 -32.69
N SER A 101 31.47 22.94 -33.49
CA SER A 101 30.93 24.27 -33.12
C SER A 101 29.42 24.25 -32.82
N GLY A 102 28.77 23.09 -32.97
CA GLY A 102 27.39 22.87 -32.58
C GLY A 102 26.37 23.51 -33.54
N THR A 103 25.26 24.00 -32.99
CA THR A 103 24.14 24.56 -33.76
C THR A 103 23.71 25.90 -33.18
N GLU A 104 23.69 26.93 -34.01
CA GLU A 104 23.15 28.24 -33.68
C GLU A 104 21.65 28.25 -33.93
N ILE A 105 20.90 28.68 -32.92
CA ILE A 105 19.44 28.61 -32.93
C ILE A 105 18.89 29.92 -32.38
N TYR A 106 17.96 30.52 -33.12
CA TYR A 106 17.25 31.72 -32.69
C TYR A 106 15.77 31.63 -33.05
N TYR A 107 14.90 31.87 -32.07
CA TYR A 107 13.45 31.82 -32.26
C TYR A 107 12.88 33.23 -32.26
N LYS A 108 12.59 33.77 -33.45
CA LYS A 108 11.93 35.07 -33.60
C LYS A 108 10.42 34.92 -33.37
N LEU A 109 9.84 35.75 -32.51
CA LEU A 109 8.39 35.89 -32.42
C LEU A 109 7.93 36.78 -33.57
N ASN A 110 6.97 36.32 -34.36
CA ASN A 110 6.44 37.09 -35.50
C ASN A 110 5.49 38.21 -35.06
N TYR A 111 5.01 38.14 -33.82
CA TYR A 111 4.07 39.08 -33.24
C TYR A 111 4.49 39.41 -31.80
N PRO A 112 3.98 40.51 -31.23
CA PRO A 112 4.07 40.76 -29.80
C PRO A 112 3.56 39.58 -28.98
N LYS A 113 4.14 39.39 -27.79
CA LYS A 113 3.84 38.26 -26.87
C LYS A 113 2.32 38.06 -26.65
N LYS A 114 1.58 39.15 -26.46
CA LYS A 114 0.11 39.13 -26.24
C LYS A 114 -0.63 38.58 -27.46
N ASP A 115 -0.24 38.99 -28.66
CA ASP A 115 -0.88 38.58 -29.92
C ASP A 115 -0.56 37.13 -30.25
N CYS A 116 0.65 36.66 -29.93
CA CYS A 116 0.98 35.24 -29.99
C CYS A 116 0.03 34.41 -29.13
N TYR A 117 -0.30 34.85 -27.91
CA TYR A 117 -1.28 34.14 -27.06
C TYR A 117 -2.67 34.14 -27.68
N HIS A 118 -3.11 35.28 -28.24
CA HIS A 118 -4.40 35.37 -28.91
C HIS A 118 -4.51 34.38 -30.07
N LYS A 119 -3.50 34.36 -30.96
CA LYS A 119 -3.43 33.43 -32.10
C LYS A 119 -3.41 31.96 -31.66
N ILE A 120 -2.68 31.62 -30.60
CA ILE A 120 -2.71 30.26 -30.03
C ILE A 120 -4.12 29.93 -29.55
N ASN A 121 -4.76 30.81 -28.79
CA ASN A 121 -6.11 30.56 -28.27
C ASN A 121 -7.13 30.41 -29.40
N GLN A 122 -7.05 31.26 -30.43
CA GLN A 122 -7.89 31.22 -31.62
C GLN A 122 -7.74 29.87 -32.35
N HIS A 123 -6.52 29.42 -32.62
CA HIS A 123 -6.27 28.13 -33.28
C HIS A 123 -6.94 26.94 -32.57
N PHE A 124 -6.89 26.90 -31.24
CA PHE A 124 -7.54 25.82 -30.48
C PHE A 124 -9.08 25.96 -30.44
N LYS A 125 -9.62 27.19 -30.50
CA LYS A 125 -11.06 27.44 -30.63
C LYS A 125 -11.57 26.95 -31.99
N GLU A 126 -10.92 27.34 -33.07
CA GLU A 126 -11.25 26.92 -34.44
C GLU A 126 -11.17 25.40 -34.58
N LYS A 127 -10.09 24.77 -34.08
CA LYS A 127 -9.94 23.31 -34.12
C LYS A 127 -11.05 22.56 -33.37
N LYS A 128 -11.59 23.16 -32.29
CA LYS A 128 -12.72 22.59 -31.55
C LYS A 128 -14.00 22.67 -32.39
N GLU A 129 -14.22 23.80 -33.05
CA GLU A 129 -15.37 24.01 -33.94
C GLU A 129 -15.33 23.07 -35.14
N THR A 130 -14.20 22.95 -35.83
CA THR A 130 -14.03 22.01 -36.95
C THR A 130 -14.33 20.57 -36.54
N ARG A 131 -13.91 20.14 -35.34
CA ARG A 131 -14.24 18.79 -34.83
C ARG A 131 -15.73 18.62 -34.53
N PHE A 132 -16.43 19.68 -34.15
CA PHE A 132 -17.87 19.62 -33.98
C PHE A 132 -18.56 19.51 -35.33
N GLN A 133 -18.23 20.39 -36.28
CA GLN A 133 -18.77 20.35 -37.65
C GLN A 133 -18.53 19.00 -38.31
N ASN A 134 -17.32 18.43 -38.20
CA ASN A 134 -17.02 17.09 -38.73
C ASN A 134 -17.88 15.98 -38.10
N ARG A 135 -18.28 16.11 -36.82
CA ARG A 135 -19.18 15.13 -36.19
C ARG A 135 -20.61 15.28 -36.69
N VAL A 136 -21.05 16.53 -36.91
CA VAL A 136 -22.36 16.84 -37.46
C VAL A 136 -22.47 16.32 -38.90
N THR A 137 -21.50 16.63 -39.75
CA THR A 137 -21.47 16.14 -41.13
C THR A 137 -21.39 14.61 -41.18
N ASN A 138 -20.54 13.98 -40.37
CA ASN A 138 -20.48 12.52 -40.29
C ASN A 138 -21.80 11.87 -39.83
N TYR A 139 -22.57 12.54 -38.97
CA TYR A 139 -23.89 12.05 -38.55
C TYR A 139 -24.89 12.12 -39.70
N PHE A 140 -24.97 13.27 -40.39
CA PHE A 140 -25.87 13.42 -41.53
C PHE A 140 -25.49 12.53 -42.71
N ASN A 141 -24.20 12.39 -43.05
CA ASN A 141 -23.73 11.50 -44.12
C ASN A 141 -23.98 10.02 -43.82
N LYS A 142 -23.98 9.61 -42.54
CA LYS A 142 -24.32 8.21 -42.17
C LYS A 142 -25.80 7.92 -42.19
N ASN A 143 -26.64 8.96 -42.03
CA ASN A 143 -28.09 8.84 -42.00
C ASN A 143 -28.74 9.20 -43.35
N SER A 144 -28.00 9.78 -44.30
CA SER A 144 -28.49 10.09 -45.64
C SER A 144 -28.61 8.86 -46.54
N ASP A 145 -27.87 7.79 -46.25
CA ASP A 145 -27.86 6.55 -47.06
C ASP A 145 -28.93 5.53 -46.64
N SER A 146 -29.75 5.86 -45.64
CA SER A 146 -30.95 5.10 -45.31
C SER A 146 -32.17 5.98 -45.49
N LYS A 147 -32.94 5.69 -46.55
CA LYS A 147 -34.33 6.10 -46.81
C LYS A 147 -34.92 7.01 -45.72
N MET A 148 -35.23 8.26 -46.09
CA MET A 148 -36.19 9.06 -45.35
C MET A 148 -37.47 8.23 -45.20
N GLY A 149 -37.64 7.59 -44.04
CA GLY A 149 -38.93 7.09 -43.61
C GLY A 149 -39.77 8.33 -43.35
N SER A 150 -40.54 8.74 -44.35
CA SER A 150 -41.62 9.71 -44.21
C SER A 150 -42.54 9.21 -43.10
N VAL A 151 -42.39 9.77 -41.89
CA VAL A 151 -43.38 9.62 -40.84
C VAL A 151 -44.57 10.51 -41.23
N GLN A 152 -45.36 10.04 -42.18
CA GLN A 152 -46.77 10.40 -42.24
C GLN A 152 -47.42 9.78 -41.02
N CYS A 153 -48.02 10.64 -40.19
CA CYS A 153 -48.73 10.26 -38.98
C CYS A 153 -50.02 9.54 -39.36
N GLU A 154 -49.98 8.24 -39.61
CA GLU A 154 -51.19 7.42 -39.71
C GLU A 154 -51.08 6.20 -38.78
N SER A 155 -51.80 6.35 -37.66
CA SER A 155 -52.36 5.30 -36.79
C SER A 155 -51.54 4.03 -36.57
N CYS A 156 -50.85 3.95 -35.43
CA CYS A 156 -50.22 2.72 -34.96
C CYS A 156 -51.25 1.79 -34.30
N ASN A 157 -51.65 0.71 -34.99
CA ASN A 157 -52.30 -0.44 -34.35
C ASN A 157 -51.23 -1.34 -33.70
N SER A 158 -51.18 -1.31 -32.37
CA SER A 158 -50.28 -2.10 -31.52
C SER A 158 -50.90 -3.45 -31.13
N ASN A 159 -50.13 -4.56 -31.17
CA ASN A 159 -50.23 -5.59 -30.12
C ASN A 159 -49.14 -6.69 -30.05
N LYS A 160 -48.18 -6.79 -31.00
CA LYS A 160 -47.09 -7.81 -30.89
C LYS A 160 -45.68 -7.26 -30.71
N ASN A 161 -45.42 -5.98 -30.98
CA ASN A 161 -44.07 -5.38 -30.84
C ASN A 161 -43.74 -4.89 -29.42
N ASN A 162 -44.75 -4.60 -28.58
CA ASN A 162 -44.54 -3.99 -27.26
C ASN A 162 -43.64 -4.83 -26.34
N ILE A 163 -43.77 -6.16 -26.31
CA ILE A 163 -43.00 -7.01 -25.38
C ILE A 163 -41.50 -7.04 -25.71
N LYS A 164 -41.13 -7.02 -27.01
CA LYS A 164 -39.73 -6.98 -27.43
C LYS A 164 -39.11 -5.59 -27.24
N GLU A 165 -39.89 -4.53 -27.45
CA GLU A 165 -39.46 -3.16 -27.18
C GLU A 165 -39.31 -2.88 -25.69
N GLU A 166 -40.25 -3.32 -24.86
CA GLU A 166 -40.23 -3.13 -23.41
C GLU A 166 -39.03 -3.84 -22.75
N ARG A 167 -38.65 -5.04 -23.23
CA ARG A 167 -37.40 -5.70 -22.78
C ARG A 167 -36.15 -4.91 -23.16
N LYS A 168 -36.08 -4.38 -24.40
CA LYS A 168 -34.96 -3.55 -24.86
C LYS A 168 -34.89 -2.21 -24.10
N ILE A 169 -36.04 -1.59 -23.83
CA ILE A 169 -36.15 -0.37 -23.04
C ILE A 169 -35.66 -0.62 -21.60
N ASN A 170 -36.12 -1.70 -20.97
CA ASN A 170 -35.69 -2.08 -19.62
C ASN A 170 -34.18 -2.36 -19.52
N GLU A 171 -33.57 -2.97 -20.54
CA GLU A 171 -32.12 -3.15 -20.62
C GLU A 171 -31.39 -1.80 -20.76
N ILE A 172 -31.86 -0.93 -21.66
CA ILE A 172 -31.29 0.42 -21.87
C ILE A 172 -31.37 1.25 -20.59
N GLU A 173 -32.49 1.20 -19.89
CA GLU A 173 -32.68 1.92 -18.62
C GLU A 173 -31.73 1.41 -17.53
N LYS A 174 -31.57 0.08 -17.40
CA LYS A 174 -30.57 -0.52 -16.50
C LYS A 174 -29.15 -0.02 -16.82
N TYR A 175 -28.76 0.00 -18.09
CA TYR A 175 -27.45 0.52 -18.50
C TYR A 175 -27.28 2.01 -18.17
N GLN A 176 -28.33 2.82 -18.33
CA GLN A 176 -28.30 4.24 -17.98
C GLN A 176 -28.13 4.45 -16.47
N VAL A 177 -28.81 3.65 -15.63
CA VAL A 177 -28.67 3.67 -14.17
C VAL A 177 -27.26 3.27 -13.75
N ILE A 178 -26.70 2.20 -14.33
CA ILE A 178 -25.31 1.75 -14.09
C ILE A 178 -24.32 2.86 -14.43
N ASN A 179 -24.48 3.48 -15.61
CA ASN A 179 -23.62 4.58 -16.05
C ASN A 179 -23.72 5.80 -15.14
N TYR A 180 -24.92 6.13 -14.67
CA TYR A 180 -25.14 7.21 -13.73
C TYR A 180 -24.49 6.93 -12.36
N PHE A 181 -24.66 5.71 -11.83
CA PHE A 181 -24.02 5.28 -10.58
C PHE A 181 -22.49 5.36 -10.67
N ASN A 182 -21.90 4.85 -11.76
CA ASN A 182 -20.46 4.86 -11.99
C ASN A 182 -19.88 6.28 -12.03
N LYS A 183 -20.63 7.26 -12.55
CA LYS A 183 -20.24 8.69 -12.54
C LYS A 183 -20.24 9.29 -11.13
N CYS A 184 -21.05 8.79 -10.21
CA CYS A 184 -21.21 9.34 -8.87
C CYS A 184 -20.02 9.04 -7.93
N ASN A 185 -19.09 8.16 -8.30
CA ASN A 185 -17.87 7.83 -7.54
C ASN A 185 -18.14 7.56 -6.05
N PHE A 186 -19.00 6.57 -5.78
CA PHE A 186 -19.33 6.11 -4.43
C PHE A 186 -18.14 5.44 -3.74
N SER A 187 -18.12 5.50 -2.41
CA SER A 187 -17.09 4.84 -1.57
C SER A 187 -17.25 3.31 -1.55
N CYS A 188 -18.49 2.82 -1.55
CA CYS A 188 -18.87 1.41 -1.55
C CYS A 188 -19.49 1.06 -2.91
N LYS A 189 -18.90 0.08 -3.62
CA LYS A 189 -19.34 -0.33 -4.96
C LYS A 189 -20.44 -1.39 -4.90
N GLU A 190 -20.51 -2.10 -3.78
CA GLU A 190 -21.47 -3.15 -3.45
C GLU A 190 -22.92 -2.60 -3.45
N ILE A 191 -23.09 -1.29 -3.25
CA ILE A 191 -24.38 -0.58 -3.36
C ILE A 191 -25.02 -0.80 -4.74
N LEU A 192 -24.23 -0.85 -5.82
CA LEU A 192 -24.79 -1.02 -7.17
C LEU A 192 -25.51 -2.36 -7.32
N SER A 193 -24.91 -3.44 -6.81
CA SER A 193 -25.51 -4.78 -6.85
C SER A 193 -26.81 -4.84 -6.07
N ILE A 194 -26.87 -4.18 -4.91
CA ILE A 194 -28.10 -4.09 -4.10
C ILE A 194 -29.18 -3.32 -4.85
N LEU A 195 -28.82 -2.18 -5.45
CA LEU A 195 -29.77 -1.36 -6.22
C LEU A 195 -30.30 -2.13 -7.44
N LEU A 196 -29.44 -2.81 -8.21
CA LEU A 196 -29.89 -3.54 -9.40
C LEU A 196 -30.88 -4.69 -9.12
N ASN A 197 -30.91 -5.17 -7.87
CA ASN A 197 -31.84 -6.21 -7.44
C ASN A 197 -33.21 -5.65 -6.99
N LEU A 198 -33.35 -4.33 -6.82
CA LEU A 198 -34.62 -3.71 -6.50
C LEU A 198 -35.43 -3.53 -7.80
N ASN A 199 -36.66 -4.02 -7.81
CA ASN A 199 -37.58 -3.85 -8.93
C ASN A 199 -38.22 -2.46 -8.89
N VAL A 200 -37.48 -1.44 -9.31
CA VAL A 200 -37.88 -0.03 -9.22
C VAL A 200 -37.58 0.66 -10.55
N ASP A 201 -38.43 1.60 -10.95
CA ASP A 201 -38.26 2.38 -12.17
C ASP A 201 -36.98 3.24 -12.15
N LYS A 202 -36.52 3.63 -13.34
CA LYS A 202 -35.27 4.38 -13.54
C LYS A 202 -35.24 5.71 -12.77
N ASP A 203 -36.33 6.47 -12.77
CA ASP A 203 -36.33 7.81 -12.18
C ASP A 203 -36.29 7.74 -10.65
N THR A 204 -37.03 6.79 -10.07
CA THR A 204 -36.97 6.47 -8.65
C THR A 204 -35.59 5.94 -8.26
N MET A 205 -34.99 5.08 -9.09
CA MET A 205 -33.60 4.64 -8.91
C MET A 205 -32.60 5.80 -8.86
N ILE A 206 -32.70 6.75 -9.80
CA ILE A 206 -31.84 7.93 -9.81
C ILE A 206 -32.05 8.80 -8.55
N LYS A 207 -33.29 8.93 -8.05
CA LYS A 207 -33.58 9.63 -6.78
C LYS A 207 -32.94 8.93 -5.58
N ILE A 208 -33.00 7.60 -5.52
CA ILE A 208 -32.34 6.80 -4.48
C ILE A 208 -30.82 7.03 -4.53
N ILE A 209 -30.21 6.91 -5.72
CA ILE A 209 -28.77 7.14 -5.92
C ILE A 209 -28.36 8.55 -5.46
N LYS A 210 -29.15 9.59 -5.78
CA LYS A 210 -28.89 10.97 -5.31
C LYS A 210 -28.94 11.08 -3.79
N THR A 211 -29.89 10.41 -3.14
CA THR A 211 -30.05 10.40 -1.68
C THR A 211 -28.87 9.72 -1.01
N ILE A 212 -28.50 8.52 -1.49
CA ILE A 212 -27.30 7.80 -1.04
C ILE A 212 -26.03 8.65 -1.26
N LYS A 213 -25.96 9.41 -2.36
CA LYS A 213 -24.79 10.26 -2.60
C LYS A 213 -24.68 11.40 -1.60
N ARG A 214 -25.80 12.01 -1.23
CA ARG A 214 -25.84 13.04 -0.17
C ARG A 214 -25.40 12.47 1.17
N THR A 215 -25.81 11.24 1.52
CA THR A 215 -25.38 10.59 2.76
C THR A 215 -23.90 10.18 2.72
N ASP A 216 -23.39 9.65 1.61
CA ASP A 216 -21.95 9.37 1.40
C ASP A 216 -21.08 10.62 1.58
N ILE A 217 -21.53 11.76 1.04
CA ILE A 217 -20.83 13.06 1.23
C ILE A 217 -20.92 13.53 2.68
N LYS A 218 -22.09 13.45 3.32
CA LYS A 218 -22.26 13.82 4.74
C LYS A 218 -21.38 12.96 5.65
N ALA A 219 -21.27 11.66 5.39
CA ALA A 219 -20.41 10.76 6.14
C ALA A 219 -18.91 11.08 5.96
N LYS A 220 -18.49 11.41 4.73
CA LYS A 220 -17.13 11.88 4.44
C LYS A 220 -16.79 13.18 5.18
N ASN A 221 -17.72 14.13 5.22
CA ASN A 221 -17.52 15.41 5.91
C ASN A 221 -17.47 15.27 7.44
N LYS A 222 -18.06 14.22 8.01
CA LYS A 222 -17.98 13.91 9.45
C LYS A 222 -16.73 13.13 9.87
N ASN A 223 -15.74 12.93 8.98
CA ASN A 223 -14.56 12.06 9.24
C ASN A 223 -14.93 10.64 9.70
N ILE A 224 -16.13 10.15 9.35
CA ILE A 224 -16.48 8.75 9.58
C ILE A 224 -15.83 7.97 8.42
N TYR A 225 -14.60 7.55 8.65
CA TYR A 225 -13.78 6.81 7.70
C TYR A 225 -14.39 5.42 7.50
N PHE A 226 -15.17 5.23 6.43
CA PHE A 226 -15.54 3.89 6.00
C PHE A 226 -14.27 3.18 5.49
N PRO A 227 -13.88 2.01 6.05
CA PRO A 227 -12.72 1.29 5.57
C PRO A 227 -13.01 0.81 4.15
N LYS A 228 -12.23 1.31 3.19
CA LYS A 228 -12.13 0.77 1.83
C LYS A 228 -11.94 -0.75 1.95
N SER A 229 -12.70 -1.56 1.21
CA SER A 229 -12.71 -3.04 1.31
C SER A 229 -11.31 -3.69 1.22
N CYS A 230 -10.34 -3.04 0.57
CA CYS A 230 -8.93 -3.44 0.56
C CYS A 230 -8.22 -3.40 1.94
N SER A 231 -8.75 -2.63 2.91
CA SER A 231 -8.24 -2.57 4.28
C SER A 231 -8.61 -3.81 5.09
N LYS A 232 -9.78 -4.42 4.85
CA LYS A 232 -10.25 -5.59 5.61
C LYS A 232 -9.38 -6.81 5.32
N GLU A 233 -9.11 -7.10 4.05
CA GLU A 233 -8.22 -8.21 3.66
C GLU A 233 -6.80 -8.07 4.24
N LYS A 234 -6.25 -6.85 4.22
CA LYS A 234 -4.93 -6.60 4.82
C LYS A 234 -4.97 -6.69 6.35
N GLN A 235 -6.06 -6.28 6.99
CA GLN A 235 -6.26 -6.44 8.43
C GLN A 235 -6.43 -7.91 8.83
N GLU A 236 -7.12 -8.71 8.02
CA GLU A 236 -7.23 -10.16 8.23
C GLU A 236 -5.89 -10.88 8.04
N LYS A 237 -5.13 -10.51 7.00
CA LYS A 237 -3.75 -11.01 6.82
C LYS A 237 -2.86 -10.63 8.00
N LEU A 238 -2.97 -9.41 8.50
CA LEU A 238 -2.25 -8.97 9.70
C LEU A 238 -2.65 -9.83 10.91
N LYS A 239 -3.95 -10.05 11.16
CA LYS A 239 -4.43 -10.91 12.26
C LYS A 239 -3.86 -12.32 12.15
N LYS A 240 -3.86 -12.92 10.96
CA LYS A 240 -3.32 -14.26 10.72
C LYS A 240 -1.82 -14.34 11.04
N ILE A 241 -1.03 -13.38 10.55
CA ILE A 241 0.42 -13.34 10.83
C ILE A 241 0.68 -13.22 12.33
N LEU A 242 0.03 -12.26 12.99
CA LEU A 242 0.19 -12.05 14.43
C LEU A 242 -0.22 -13.26 15.26
N CYS A 243 -1.35 -13.90 14.92
CA CYS A 243 -1.82 -15.12 15.60
C CYS A 243 -0.84 -16.29 15.43
N ASN A 244 -0.26 -16.46 14.24
CA ASN A 244 0.76 -17.49 14.00
C ASN A 244 2.02 -17.21 14.83
N THR A 245 2.51 -15.97 14.86
CA THR A 245 3.68 -15.58 15.65
C THR A 245 3.42 -15.74 17.16
N GLN A 246 2.21 -15.43 17.63
CA GLN A 246 1.81 -15.67 19.02
C GLN A 246 1.91 -17.16 19.37
N LYS A 247 1.34 -18.04 18.52
CA LYS A 247 1.40 -19.50 18.72
C LYS A 247 2.84 -20.03 18.71
N GLU A 248 3.72 -19.49 17.89
CA GLU A 248 5.16 -19.84 17.89
C GLU A 248 5.83 -19.49 19.23
N LEU A 249 5.53 -18.31 19.79
CA LEU A 249 6.08 -17.88 21.08
C LEU A 249 5.48 -18.68 22.24
N GLU A 250 4.18 -18.99 22.22
CA GLU A 250 3.55 -19.86 23.23
C GLU A 250 4.19 -21.24 23.24
N LYS A 251 4.41 -21.85 22.06
CA LYS A 251 5.15 -23.12 21.93
C LYS A 251 6.60 -23.03 22.43
N SER A 252 7.20 -21.85 22.39
CA SER A 252 8.56 -21.62 22.87
C SER A 252 8.65 -21.43 24.39
N GLY A 253 7.51 -21.49 25.10
CA GLY A 253 7.42 -21.42 26.56
C GLY A 253 7.18 -20.01 27.12
N TYR A 254 6.81 -19.03 26.29
CA TYR A 254 6.47 -17.68 26.76
C TYR A 254 5.06 -17.63 27.37
N ASN A 255 4.83 -16.74 28.35
CA ASN A 255 3.53 -16.61 29.02
C ASN A 255 2.42 -16.16 28.05
N SER A 256 1.37 -16.98 27.89
CA SER A 256 0.27 -16.76 26.94
C SER A 256 -0.56 -15.49 27.25
N GLU A 257 -0.89 -15.21 28.53
CA GLU A 257 -1.68 -14.02 28.90
C GLU A 257 -0.92 -12.72 28.59
N GLN A 258 0.39 -12.71 28.86
CA GLN A 258 1.26 -11.58 28.53
C GLN A 258 1.41 -11.42 27.01
N LEU A 259 1.50 -12.53 26.26
CA LEU A 259 1.54 -12.49 24.81
C LEU A 259 0.24 -11.94 24.22
N GLU A 260 -0.92 -12.43 24.65
CA GLU A 260 -2.22 -11.98 24.17
C GLU A 260 -2.40 -10.46 24.34
N THR A 261 -2.11 -9.94 25.53
CA THR A 261 -2.19 -8.50 25.82
C THR A 261 -1.26 -7.68 24.91
N ASN A 262 -0.04 -8.17 24.66
CA ASN A 262 0.93 -7.47 23.82
C ASN A 262 0.59 -7.54 22.33
N PHE A 263 0.14 -8.71 21.84
CA PHE A 263 -0.29 -8.87 20.45
C PHE A 263 -1.53 -8.04 20.13
N GLN A 264 -2.45 -7.88 21.08
CA GLN A 264 -3.58 -6.97 20.92
C GLN A 264 -3.13 -5.51 20.74
N LYS A 265 -2.17 -5.03 21.56
CA LYS A 265 -1.58 -3.69 21.40
C LYS A 265 -0.86 -3.54 20.05
N ILE A 266 -0.14 -4.57 19.61
CA ILE A 266 0.55 -4.57 18.31
C ILE A 266 -0.47 -4.48 17.17
N TYR A 267 -1.56 -5.26 17.24
CA TYR A 267 -2.62 -5.18 16.24
C TYR A 267 -3.20 -3.78 16.15
N GLU A 268 -3.55 -3.16 17.28
CA GLU A 268 -4.09 -1.80 17.33
C GLU A 268 -3.15 -0.75 16.72
N ASN A 269 -1.84 -0.88 16.95
CA ASN A 269 -0.82 0.01 16.39
C ASN A 269 -0.66 -0.12 14.86
N TYR A 270 -0.90 -1.32 14.31
CA TYR A 270 -0.65 -1.62 12.90
C TYR A 270 -1.92 -1.82 12.06
N LYS A 271 -3.13 -1.79 12.66
CA LYS A 271 -4.41 -2.05 11.95
C LYS A 271 -4.68 -1.13 10.75
N TYR A 272 -4.14 0.09 10.76
CA TYR A 272 -4.25 1.04 9.64
C TYR A 272 -2.98 1.13 8.77
N LYS A 273 -1.92 0.43 9.14
CA LYS A 273 -0.65 0.35 8.40
C LYS A 273 -0.10 -1.09 8.34
N PRO A 274 -0.90 -2.07 7.91
CA PRO A 274 -0.53 -3.49 7.98
C PRO A 274 0.63 -3.88 7.05
N HIS A 275 0.97 -3.05 6.05
CA HIS A 275 2.04 -3.32 5.09
C HIS A 275 3.43 -3.41 5.74
N PHE A 276 3.68 -2.71 6.86
CA PHE A 276 4.92 -2.82 7.62
C PHE A 276 5.16 -4.24 8.18
N ILE A 277 4.10 -5.02 8.41
CA ILE A 277 4.20 -6.38 8.92
C ILE A 277 4.03 -7.41 7.80
N ILE A 278 3.12 -7.15 6.84
CA ILE A 278 2.85 -8.08 5.74
C ILE A 278 4.00 -8.14 4.74
N GLU A 279 4.63 -7.02 4.41
CA GLU A 279 5.73 -6.95 3.42
C GLU A 279 7.10 -7.14 4.10
N ASN A 280 7.28 -8.27 4.78
CA ASN A 280 8.47 -8.60 5.58
C ASN A 280 9.81 -8.56 4.81
N HIS A 281 9.78 -8.68 3.48
CA HIS A 281 10.95 -8.55 2.61
C HIS A 281 11.42 -7.10 2.44
N LYS A 282 10.54 -6.11 2.72
CA LYS A 282 10.86 -4.67 2.68
C LYS A 282 11.01 -4.06 4.06
N TYR A 283 10.25 -4.56 5.03
CA TYR A 283 10.17 -4.00 6.37
C TYR A 283 10.54 -5.03 7.43
N SER A 284 11.36 -4.63 8.40
CA SER A 284 11.84 -5.49 9.48
C SER A 284 10.97 -5.43 10.75
N ASP A 285 9.85 -4.70 10.74
CA ASP A 285 9.00 -4.46 11.92
C ASP A 285 8.58 -5.75 12.64
N LEU A 286 8.15 -6.78 11.91
CA LEU A 286 7.74 -8.04 12.53
C LEU A 286 8.90 -8.69 13.30
N SER A 287 10.12 -8.65 12.75
CA SER A 287 11.31 -9.19 13.42
C SER A 287 11.69 -8.36 14.66
N TYR A 288 11.55 -7.03 14.58
CA TYR A 288 11.79 -6.13 15.70
C TYR A 288 10.78 -6.36 16.82
N ILE A 289 9.50 -6.50 16.48
CA ILE A 289 8.42 -6.84 17.41
C ILE A 289 8.74 -8.16 18.12
N LYS A 290 9.08 -9.22 17.36
CA LYS A 290 9.42 -10.53 17.94
C LYS A 290 10.57 -10.42 18.93
N ARG A 291 11.68 -9.77 18.53
CA ARG A 291 12.86 -9.57 19.39
C ARG A 291 12.55 -8.73 20.64
N LYS A 292 11.65 -7.76 20.53
CA LYS A 292 11.22 -6.94 21.66
C LYS A 292 10.39 -7.76 22.65
N LEU A 293 9.44 -8.55 22.16
CA LEU A 293 8.60 -9.43 22.98
C LEU A 293 9.43 -10.49 23.70
N GLU A 294 10.37 -11.13 23.00
CA GLU A 294 11.29 -12.11 23.58
C GLU A 294 12.12 -11.55 24.74
N LYS A 295 12.42 -10.25 24.73
CA LYS A 295 13.16 -9.58 25.82
C LYS A 295 12.27 -9.15 26.99
N SER A 296 11.01 -8.82 26.72
CA SER A 296 10.11 -8.22 27.72
C SER A 296 9.20 -9.22 28.41
N ILE A 297 8.96 -10.39 27.82
CA ILE A 297 8.04 -11.40 28.33
C ILE A 297 8.83 -12.49 29.04
N GLU A 298 8.40 -12.81 30.26
CA GLU A 298 9.02 -13.88 31.02
C GLU A 298 8.74 -15.24 30.36
N ARG A 299 9.82 -15.98 30.11
CA ARG A 299 9.74 -17.37 29.66
C ARG A 299 9.45 -18.23 30.88
N LYS A 300 8.38 -19.05 30.84
CA LYS A 300 8.23 -20.14 31.80
C LYS A 300 9.44 -21.04 31.59
N LYS A 301 10.36 -21.09 32.58
CA LYS A 301 11.53 -21.96 32.53
C LYS A 301 11.06 -23.41 32.49
N GLU A 302 10.96 -24.00 31.29
CA GLU A 302 10.97 -25.44 31.14
C GLU A 302 12.41 -25.94 31.25
N ASN A 303 12.89 -26.08 32.49
CA ASN A 303 14.18 -26.72 32.76
C ASN A 303 14.04 -28.10 33.43
N SER A 304 12.92 -28.80 33.30
CA SER A 304 12.69 -29.98 34.16
C SER A 304 13.64 -31.16 33.89
N LYS A 305 14.12 -31.38 32.66
CA LYS A 305 14.98 -32.53 32.34
C LYS A 305 16.48 -32.26 32.50
N GLN A 306 16.97 -31.11 32.03
CA GLN A 306 18.40 -30.78 32.11
C GLN A 306 18.81 -30.40 33.53
N ASP A 307 17.98 -29.65 34.27
CA ASP A 307 18.28 -29.33 35.67
C ASP A 307 18.16 -30.57 36.56
N TYR A 308 17.25 -31.52 36.27
CA TYR A 308 17.18 -32.78 37.00
C TYR A 308 18.43 -33.66 36.77
N LYS A 309 18.96 -33.68 35.53
CA LYS A 309 20.20 -34.40 35.23
C LYS A 309 21.40 -33.77 35.94
N ASN A 310 21.51 -32.43 35.91
CA ASN A 310 22.58 -31.70 36.61
C ASN A 310 22.48 -31.84 38.14
N LEU A 311 21.26 -31.72 38.69
CA LEU A 311 20.94 -31.97 40.10
C LEU A 311 21.41 -33.35 40.53
N ARG A 312 21.08 -34.38 39.74
CA ARG A 312 21.43 -35.77 40.03
C ARG A 312 22.94 -36.00 39.98
N THR A 313 23.64 -35.44 38.98
CA THR A 313 25.10 -35.52 38.87
C THR A 313 25.79 -34.85 40.06
N ASN A 314 25.34 -33.66 40.45
CA ASN A 314 25.90 -32.95 41.60
C ASN A 314 25.69 -33.72 42.89
N ILE A 315 24.48 -34.25 43.12
CA ILE A 315 24.17 -35.07 44.31
C ILE A 315 25.01 -36.34 44.34
N PHE A 316 25.19 -37.00 43.19
CA PHE A 316 26.06 -38.17 43.07
C PHE A 316 27.50 -37.84 43.49
N ASN A 317 28.05 -36.72 43.01
CA ASN A 317 29.42 -36.30 43.36
C ASN A 317 29.55 -35.94 44.85
N ILE A 318 28.56 -35.24 45.42
CA ILE A 318 28.55 -34.90 46.85
C ILE A 318 28.55 -36.16 47.72
N LEU A 319 27.70 -37.14 47.38
CA LEU A 319 27.62 -38.41 48.14
C LEU A 319 28.91 -39.24 48.02
N ILE A 320 29.58 -39.24 46.86
CA ILE A 320 30.91 -39.85 46.72
C ILE A 320 31.91 -39.19 47.65
N GLU A 321 31.98 -37.85 47.65
CA GLU A 321 32.93 -37.12 48.47
C GLU A 321 32.70 -37.32 49.97
N GLN A 322 31.43 -37.49 50.39
CA GLN A 322 31.08 -37.76 51.79
C GLN A 322 31.42 -39.19 52.22
N LEU A 323 31.19 -40.18 51.35
CA LEU A 323 31.31 -41.60 51.71
C LEU A 323 32.66 -42.22 51.30
N LYS A 324 33.54 -41.50 50.60
CA LYS A 324 34.87 -42.00 50.18
C LYS A 324 35.79 -42.42 51.34
N LYS A 325 35.54 -41.91 52.55
CA LYS A 325 36.27 -42.29 53.76
C LYS A 325 35.83 -43.64 54.33
N GLU A 326 34.61 -44.07 54.01
CA GLU A 326 33.97 -45.26 54.57
C GLU A 326 34.23 -46.51 53.73
N THR A 327 34.41 -46.38 52.41
CA THR A 327 34.62 -47.51 51.50
C THR A 327 35.33 -47.05 50.21
N ASN A 328 36.02 -47.97 49.54
CA ASN A 328 36.66 -47.70 48.24
C ASN A 328 35.66 -47.15 47.21
N ILE A 329 36.06 -46.08 46.53
CA ILE A 329 35.30 -45.35 45.50
C ILE A 329 34.77 -46.29 44.41
N GLU A 330 35.53 -47.33 44.03
CA GLU A 330 35.11 -48.29 42.99
C GLU A 330 33.87 -49.10 43.40
N ILE A 331 33.76 -49.43 44.68
CA ILE A 331 32.59 -50.14 45.26
C ILE A 331 31.44 -49.14 45.49
N LEU A 332 31.78 -47.90 45.85
CA LEU A 332 30.80 -46.87 46.21
C LEU A 332 30.01 -46.36 44.99
N LYS A 333 30.67 -46.11 43.85
CA LYS A 333 30.05 -45.61 42.61
C LYS A 333 28.81 -46.40 42.17
N PRO A 334 28.85 -47.74 42.03
CA PRO A 334 27.67 -48.51 41.62
C PRO A 334 26.55 -48.46 42.66
N ILE A 335 26.87 -48.50 43.97
CA ILE A 335 25.88 -48.47 45.06
C ILE A 335 25.12 -47.15 45.06
N ILE A 336 25.82 -46.00 44.99
CA ILE A 336 25.18 -44.68 44.97
C ILE A 336 24.33 -44.54 43.69
N LYS A 337 24.82 -45.03 42.55
CA LYS A 337 24.10 -44.95 41.27
C LYS A 337 22.79 -45.73 41.32
N GLU A 338 22.83 -46.96 41.84
CA GLU A 338 21.66 -47.81 42.04
C GLU A 338 20.66 -47.17 43.02
N TYR A 339 21.16 -46.71 44.18
CA TYR A 339 20.34 -46.03 45.18
C TYR A 339 19.60 -44.83 44.61
N LEU A 340 20.30 -43.91 43.93
CA LEU A 340 19.67 -42.75 43.31
C LEU A 340 18.69 -43.15 42.19
N ASN A 341 18.92 -44.26 41.48
CA ASN A 341 18.01 -44.75 40.42
C ASN A 341 16.67 -45.22 40.99
N ASN A 342 16.69 -45.75 42.21
CA ASN A 342 15.48 -46.24 42.89
C ASN A 342 14.68 -45.12 43.58
N GLN A 343 15.21 -43.90 43.65
CA GLN A 343 14.50 -42.76 44.24
C GLN A 343 13.44 -42.20 43.29
N LYS A 344 12.18 -42.16 43.74
CA LYS A 344 11.06 -41.53 43.01
C LYS A 344 11.31 -40.05 42.72
N LYS A 345 11.98 -39.33 43.64
CA LYS A 345 12.34 -37.92 43.51
C LYS A 345 13.60 -37.62 44.31
N ILE A 346 14.57 -36.98 43.66
CA ILE A 346 15.85 -36.57 44.27
C ILE A 346 15.78 -35.10 44.70
N GLU A 347 16.18 -34.79 45.93
CA GLU A 347 16.16 -33.43 46.49
C GLU A 347 17.45 -33.11 47.28
N TYR A 348 18.07 -31.94 47.06
CA TYR A 348 19.33 -31.55 47.73
C TYR A 348 19.25 -31.56 49.26
N LYS A 349 18.12 -31.13 49.83
CA LYS A 349 17.94 -31.06 51.29
C LYS A 349 18.09 -32.40 52.00
N LYS A 350 17.93 -33.51 51.27
CA LYS A 350 18.02 -34.87 51.80
C LYS A 350 19.45 -35.43 51.79
N VAL A 351 20.37 -34.81 51.05
CA VAL A 351 21.71 -35.34 50.78
C VAL A 351 22.52 -35.54 52.06
N PHE A 352 22.60 -34.52 52.91
CA PHE A 352 23.50 -34.50 54.08
C PHE A 352 23.03 -35.32 55.28
N ARG A 353 21.75 -35.72 55.33
CA ARG A 353 21.20 -36.50 56.46
C ARG A 353 20.62 -37.81 55.96
N ILE A 354 19.51 -37.73 55.23
CA ILE A 354 18.72 -38.90 54.87
C ILE A 354 19.49 -39.81 53.92
N TYR A 355 19.95 -39.28 52.79
CA TYR A 355 20.65 -40.09 51.78
C TYR A 355 21.99 -40.63 52.29
N TYR A 356 22.72 -39.80 53.03
CA TYR A 356 23.97 -40.23 53.66
C TYR A 356 23.78 -41.37 54.66
N SER A 357 22.82 -41.25 55.59
CA SER A 357 22.53 -42.28 56.59
C SER A 357 22.03 -43.58 55.96
N GLU A 358 21.09 -43.52 55.02
CA GLU A 358 20.58 -44.71 54.32
C GLU A 358 21.69 -45.43 53.53
N LEU A 359 22.58 -44.67 52.87
CA LEU A 359 23.72 -45.25 52.15
C LEU A 359 24.76 -45.87 53.09
N LEU A 360 25.02 -45.26 54.25
CA LEU A 360 25.87 -45.85 55.28
C LEU A 360 25.32 -47.19 55.77
N GLU A 361 24.02 -47.29 56.00
CA GLU A 361 23.38 -48.55 56.39
C GLU A 361 23.50 -49.62 55.30
N ILE A 362 23.33 -49.25 54.03
CA ILE A 362 23.49 -50.18 52.90
C ILE A 362 24.95 -50.67 52.79
N ILE A 363 25.92 -49.78 52.98
CA ILE A 363 27.34 -50.09 52.92
C ILE A 363 27.72 -51.02 54.09
N ASN A 364 27.32 -50.67 55.31
CA ASN A 364 27.61 -51.43 56.53
C ASN A 364 26.86 -52.78 56.56
N GLY A 365 25.62 -52.83 56.05
CA GLY A 365 24.84 -54.05 55.90
C GLY A 365 25.42 -55.00 54.86
N LYS A 366 25.97 -54.48 53.75
CA LYS A 366 26.75 -55.29 52.79
C LYS A 366 28.08 -55.77 53.38
N HIS A 367 28.74 -54.98 54.23
CA HIS A 367 29.91 -55.42 55.00
C HIS A 367 29.58 -56.61 55.93
N TYR A 368 28.45 -56.58 56.65
CA TYR A 368 27.99 -57.70 57.49
C TYR A 368 27.62 -58.94 56.67
N SER A 369 27.05 -58.75 55.47
CA SER A 369 26.69 -59.84 54.55
C SER A 369 27.92 -60.52 53.95
N ASN A 370 28.96 -59.74 53.63
CA ASN A 370 30.24 -60.25 53.17
C ASN A 370 31.00 -60.96 54.31
N LEU A 371 31.01 -60.40 55.53
CA LEU A 371 31.58 -61.06 56.72
C LEU A 371 30.90 -62.39 57.07
N LYS A 372 29.57 -62.51 56.91
CA LYS A 372 28.85 -63.79 57.06
C LYS A 372 29.23 -64.82 55.99
N LYS A 373 29.50 -64.38 54.75
CA LYS A 373 30.01 -65.27 53.67
C LYS A 373 31.45 -65.73 53.95
N PHE A 374 32.28 -64.89 54.57
CA PHE A 374 33.63 -65.29 54.99
C PHE A 374 33.61 -66.25 56.20
N ARG A 375 32.76 -66.01 57.21
CA ARG A 375 32.62 -66.93 58.36
C ARG A 375 32.03 -68.29 58.00
N LYS A 376 31.17 -68.39 56.97
CA LYS A 376 30.69 -69.69 56.45
C LYS A 376 31.73 -70.48 55.65
N LYS A 377 32.83 -69.85 55.23
CA LYS A 377 33.96 -70.53 54.56
C LYS A 377 35.08 -70.96 55.51
N SER A 378 35.02 -70.57 56.78
CA SER A 378 36.04 -70.87 57.81
C SER A 378 35.52 -71.79 58.92
N VAL A 379 34.34 -72.38 58.75
CA VAL A 379 33.86 -73.54 59.54
C VAL A 379 33.48 -74.60 58.52
N GLY A 380 34.51 -75.32 58.08
CA GLY A 380 34.50 -76.47 57.19
C GLY A 380 35.76 -77.25 57.46
#